data_AF-A0A178I2Z3-F1
#
_entry.id   AF-A0A178I2Z3-F1
#
_cell.length_a   1.000
_cell.length_b   1.000
_cell.length_c   1.000
_cell.angle_alpha   90.00
_cell.angle_beta   90.00
_cell.angle_gamma   90.00
#
_symmetry.space_group_name_H-M   'P 1'
#
loop_
_entity.id
_entity.type
_entity.pdbx_description
1 polymer ?
#
loop_
_entity_poly.entity_id
_entity_poly.type
_entity_poly.pdbx_seq_one_letter_code
_entity_poly.pdbx_strand_id
1 'polypeptide(L)'
;MSLQKLARELDETARQTASMLEGITEALDILADRQIAADPSVQHAMQLIVTALQGQDRIEQRCHNMALAVRQFALLPPTAPDSVYDEIWASLTLDELRVPALSGIAAHQVHGEAELF
;
A
#
# COMPACT_ATOMS: atom_id res chain seq x y z
N MET A 1 18.92 -14.30 5.61
CA MET A 1 18.69 -13.17 4.69
C MET A 1 19.16 -11.91 5.39
N SER A 2 19.99 -11.06 4.78
CA SER A 2 20.44 -9.82 5.44
C SER A 2 19.30 -8.78 5.46
N LEU A 3 19.31 -7.87 6.45
CA LEU A 3 18.35 -6.76 6.52
C LEU A 3 18.39 -5.92 5.24
N GLN A 4 19.58 -5.64 4.69
CA GLN A 4 19.70 -4.95 3.40
C GLN A 4 19.04 -5.70 2.24
N LYS A 5 19.09 -7.04 2.21
CA LYS A 5 18.40 -7.82 1.19
C LYS A 5 16.88 -7.75 1.39
N LEU A 6 16.40 -7.86 2.63
CA LEU A 6 14.98 -7.72 2.96
C LEU A 6 14.45 -6.34 2.52
N ALA A 7 15.18 -5.26 2.79
CA ALA A 7 14.77 -3.92 2.36
C ALA A 7 14.62 -3.81 0.83
N ARG A 8 15.50 -4.47 0.06
CA ARG A 8 15.40 -4.48 -1.41
C ARG A 8 14.18 -5.26 -1.91
N GLU A 9 13.86 -6.39 -1.29
CA GLU A 9 12.65 -7.18 -1.65
C GLU A 9 11.36 -6.39 -1.33
N LEU A 10 11.36 -5.63 -0.24
CA LEU A 10 10.25 -4.75 0.12
C LEU A 10 10.09 -3.60 -0.89
N ASP A 11 11.19 -2.94 -1.28
CA ASP A 11 11.15 -1.90 -2.34
C ASP A 11 10.70 -2.49 -3.70
N GLU A 12 11.10 -3.71 -4.02
CA GLU A 12 10.66 -4.41 -5.24
C GLU A 12 9.16 -4.70 -5.22
N THR A 13 8.66 -5.21 -4.09
CA THR A 13 7.23 -5.48 -3.89
C THR A 13 6.40 -4.20 -4.01
N ALA A 14 6.86 -3.10 -3.41
CA ALA A 14 6.25 -1.79 -3.56
C ALA A 14 6.20 -1.33 -5.03
N ARG A 15 7.30 -1.50 -5.78
CA ARG A 15 7.34 -1.10 -7.19
C ARG A 15 6.42 -1.92 -8.08
N GLN A 16 6.39 -3.24 -7.88
CA GLN A 16 5.54 -4.14 -8.65
C GLN A 16 4.06 -3.88 -8.38
N THR A 17 3.71 -3.57 -7.13
CA THR A 17 2.35 -3.15 -6.77
C THR A 17 1.99 -1.80 -7.39
N ALA A 18 2.89 -0.82 -7.44
CA ALA A 18 2.62 0.43 -8.17
C ALA A 18 2.33 0.18 -9.66
N SER A 19 3.12 -0.68 -10.33
CA SER A 19 2.95 -0.97 -11.76
C SER A 19 1.62 -1.64 -12.08
N MET A 20 1.12 -2.49 -11.19
CA MET A 20 -0.19 -3.13 -11.34
C MET A 20 -1.36 -2.13 -11.19
N LEU A 21 -1.20 -1.07 -10.38
CA LEU A 21 -2.20 0.00 -10.23
C LEU A 21 -2.41 0.79 -11.53
N GLU A 22 -1.32 1.04 -12.28
CA GLU A 22 -1.37 1.78 -13.55
C GLU A 22 -2.24 1.05 -14.59
N GLY A 23 -1.99 -0.23 -14.83
CA GLY A 23 -2.74 -1.02 -15.82
C GLY A 23 -4.22 -1.22 -15.46
N ILE A 24 -4.53 -1.30 -14.16
CA ILE A 24 -5.91 -1.40 -13.69
C ILE A 24 -6.63 -0.05 -13.83
N THR A 25 -5.95 1.07 -13.57
CA THR A 25 -6.51 2.41 -13.77
C THR A 25 -6.86 2.64 -15.25
N GLU A 26 -5.98 2.25 -16.17
CA GLU A 26 -6.25 2.30 -17.61
C GLU A 26 -7.44 1.43 -18.01
N ALA A 27 -7.56 0.21 -17.44
CA ALA A 27 -8.72 -0.64 -17.67
C ALA A 27 -10.03 -0.04 -17.15
N LEU A 28 -9.99 0.65 -16.00
CA LEU A 28 -11.16 1.36 -15.46
C LEU A 28 -11.60 2.52 -16.35
N ASP A 29 -10.68 3.26 -16.94
CA ASP A 29 -11.00 4.34 -17.88
C ASP A 29 -11.71 3.80 -19.13
N ILE A 30 -11.29 2.64 -19.64
CA ILE A 30 -11.96 1.95 -20.76
C ILE A 30 -13.38 1.51 -20.36
N LEU A 31 -13.55 0.96 -19.15
CA LEU A 31 -14.86 0.51 -18.66
C LEU A 31 -15.82 1.66 -18.33
N ALA A 32 -15.28 2.85 -18.04
CA ALA A 32 -16.06 4.06 -17.79
C ALA A 32 -16.67 4.68 -19.06
N ASP A 33 -16.33 4.17 -20.25
CA ASP A 33 -16.95 4.61 -21.51
C ASP A 33 -18.48 4.41 -21.46
N ARG A 34 -19.22 5.46 -21.83
CA ARG A 34 -20.68 5.60 -21.66
C ARG A 34 -21.49 4.52 -22.37
N GLN A 35 -20.93 3.87 -23.39
CA GLN A 35 -21.59 2.75 -24.06
C GLN A 35 -21.56 1.44 -23.23
N ILE A 36 -20.59 1.29 -22.32
CA ILE A 36 -20.40 0.10 -21.47
C ILE A 36 -20.96 0.35 -20.05
N ALA A 37 -20.80 1.58 -19.54
CA ALA A 37 -21.15 1.97 -18.17
C ALA A 37 -22.64 1.96 -17.80
N ALA A 38 -23.54 1.65 -18.75
CA ALA A 38 -24.98 1.55 -18.52
C ALA A 38 -25.39 0.23 -17.83
N ASP A 39 -24.51 -0.78 -17.79
CA ASP A 39 -24.75 -2.04 -17.07
C ASP A 39 -24.40 -1.88 -15.57
N PRO A 40 -25.36 -2.12 -14.64
CA PRO A 40 -25.11 -2.09 -13.20
C PRO A 40 -23.98 -3.02 -12.73
N SER A 41 -23.74 -4.13 -13.44
CA SER A 41 -22.67 -5.09 -13.16
C SER A 41 -21.29 -4.49 -13.41
N VAL A 42 -21.17 -3.64 -14.43
CA VAL A 42 -19.93 -2.90 -14.75
C VAL A 42 -19.63 -1.89 -13.66
N GLN A 43 -20.64 -1.13 -13.22
CA GLN A 43 -20.47 -0.16 -12.13
C GLN A 43 -20.05 -0.84 -10.81
N HIS A 44 -20.63 -2.00 -10.50
CA HIS A 44 -20.24 -2.78 -9.33
C HIS A 44 -18.79 -3.31 -9.45
N ALA A 45 -18.41 -3.84 -10.61
CA ALA A 45 -17.05 -4.30 -10.87
C ALA A 45 -16.04 -3.15 -10.73
N MET A 46 -16.35 -1.95 -11.24
CA MET A 46 -15.51 -0.77 -11.09
C MET A 46 -15.28 -0.39 -9.62
N GLN A 47 -16.33 -0.44 -8.78
CA GLN A 47 -16.18 -0.19 -7.34
C GLN A 47 -15.29 -1.21 -6.62
N LEU A 48 -15.43 -2.50 -6.96
CA LEU A 48 -14.57 -3.55 -6.40
C LEU A 48 -13.10 -3.35 -6.79
N ILE A 49 -12.86 -3.01 -8.04
CA ILE A 49 -11.52 -2.72 -8.55
C ILE A 49 -10.93 -1.50 -7.84
N VAL A 50 -11.68 -0.39 -7.75
CA VAL A 50 -11.26 0.81 -7.02
C VAL A 50 -10.90 0.48 -5.56
N THR A 51 -11.68 -0.37 -4.89
CA THR A 51 -11.39 -0.79 -3.51
C THR A 51 -10.10 -1.61 -3.43
N ALA A 52 -9.88 -2.52 -4.39
CA ALA A 52 -8.64 -3.30 -4.47
C ALA A 52 -7.41 -2.40 -4.70
N LEU A 53 -7.54 -1.38 -5.55
CA LEU A 53 -6.48 -0.39 -5.79
C LEU A 53 -6.08 0.37 -4.53
N GLN A 54 -7.03 0.66 -3.66
CA GLN A 54 -6.75 1.32 -2.37
C GLN A 54 -6.03 0.39 -1.39
N GLY A 55 -6.42 -0.88 -1.35
CA GLY A 55 -5.68 -1.90 -0.59
C GLY A 55 -4.24 -2.04 -1.07
N GLN A 56 -4.03 -1.94 -2.38
CA GLN A 56 -2.73 -2.04 -3.02
C GLN A 56 -1.81 -0.84 -2.74
N ASP A 57 -2.33 0.39 -2.79
CA ASP A 57 -1.57 1.59 -2.38
C ASP A 57 -1.13 1.50 -0.92
N ARG A 58 -1.99 0.98 -0.03
CA ARG A 58 -1.62 0.71 1.37
C ARG A 58 -0.51 -0.34 1.51
N ILE A 59 -0.50 -1.37 0.68
CA ILE A 59 0.58 -2.38 0.66
C ILE A 59 1.90 -1.73 0.22
N GLU A 60 1.88 -0.90 -0.83
CA GLU A 60 3.05 -0.16 -1.31
C GLU A 60 3.66 0.70 -0.19
N GLN A 61 2.84 1.51 0.49
CA GLN A 61 3.28 2.36 1.60
C GLN A 61 3.88 1.55 2.75
N ARG A 62 3.23 0.43 3.13
CA ARG A 62 3.74 -0.47 4.18
C ARG A 62 5.09 -1.09 3.80
N CYS A 63 5.24 -1.54 2.56
CA CYS A 63 6.51 -2.06 2.05
C CYS A 63 7.62 -1.00 2.11
N HIS A 64 7.31 0.24 1.72
CA HIS A 64 8.26 1.35 1.81
C HIS A 64 8.70 1.63 3.26
N ASN A 65 7.74 1.72 4.18
CA ASN A 65 7.99 1.96 5.60
C ASN A 65 8.85 0.85 6.23
N MET A 66 8.50 -0.41 5.96
CA MET A 66 9.29 -1.54 6.43
C MET A 66 10.71 -1.54 5.83
N ALA A 67 10.87 -1.17 4.56
CA ALA A 67 12.19 -1.08 3.94
C ALA A 67 13.05 0.01 4.61
N LEU A 68 12.45 1.14 4.97
CA LEU A 68 13.10 2.22 5.72
C LEU A 68 13.55 1.74 7.11
N ALA A 69 12.65 1.14 7.89
CA ALA A 69 12.96 0.64 9.22
C ALA A 69 14.07 -0.42 9.18
N VAL A 70 13.98 -1.39 8.26
CA VAL A 70 14.98 -2.45 8.08
C VAL A 70 16.36 -1.89 7.71
N ARG A 71 16.41 -0.82 6.90
CA ARG A 71 17.66 -0.12 6.60
C ARG A 71 18.25 0.55 7.85
N GLN A 72 17.41 1.18 8.69
CA GLN A 72 17.86 1.79 9.95
C GLN A 72 18.35 0.73 10.95
N PHE A 73 17.64 -0.40 11.09
CA PHE A 73 18.08 -1.53 11.91
C PHE A 73 19.45 -2.07 11.49
N ALA A 74 19.73 -2.10 10.18
CA ALA A 74 21.01 -2.57 9.66
C ALA A 74 22.19 -1.65 10.03
N LEU A 75 21.93 -0.41 10.45
CA LEU A 75 22.94 0.56 10.89
C LEU A 75 23.15 0.55 12.41
N LEU A 76 22.28 -0.10 13.17
CA LEU A 76 22.37 -0.13 14.63
C LEU A 76 23.55 -1.02 15.08
N PRO A 77 24.28 -0.61 16.13
CA PRO A 77 25.28 -1.48 16.75
C PRO A 77 24.60 -2.69 17.39
N PRO A 78 25.29 -3.83 17.55
CA PRO A 78 24.75 -5.02 18.23
C PRO A 78 24.33 -4.79 19.69
N THR A 79 24.74 -3.66 20.28
CA THR A 79 24.44 -3.25 21.66
C THR A 79 23.31 -2.22 21.75
N ALA A 80 22.64 -1.90 20.62
CA ALA A 80 21.52 -0.98 20.64
C ALA A 80 20.39 -1.52 21.55
N PRO A 81 19.82 -0.69 22.45
CA PRO A 81 18.70 -1.12 23.27
C PRO A 81 17.42 -1.21 22.44
N ASP A 82 16.49 -2.07 22.86
CA ASP A 82 15.20 -2.30 22.19
C ASP A 82 14.40 -1.00 21.98
N SER A 83 14.54 -0.02 22.89
CA SER A 83 13.88 1.29 22.78
C SER A 83 14.21 2.04 21.48
N VAL A 84 15.41 1.85 20.91
CA VAL A 84 15.78 2.47 19.63
C VAL A 84 15.04 1.81 18.46
N TYR A 85 14.77 0.50 18.56
CA TYR A 85 13.94 -0.19 17.57
C TYR A 85 12.49 0.27 17.65
N ASP A 86 11.97 0.43 18.87
CA ASP A 86 10.62 0.94 19.11
C ASP A 86 10.44 2.37 18.58
N GLU A 87 11.43 3.24 18.76
CA GLU A 87 11.42 4.60 18.21
C GLU A 87 11.40 4.60 16.67
N ILE A 88 12.18 3.73 16.04
CA ILE A 88 12.17 3.57 14.58
C ILE A 88 10.77 3.14 14.09
N TRP A 89 10.16 2.15 14.74
CA TRP A 89 8.80 1.72 14.41
C TRP A 89 7.76 2.82 14.61
N ALA A 90 7.82 3.53 15.73
CA ALA A 90 6.90 4.63 16.04
C ALA A 90 7.04 5.82 15.08
N SER A 91 8.15 5.95 14.37
CA SER A 91 8.37 7.01 13.37
C SER A 91 7.71 6.74 12.01
N LEU A 92 7.25 5.51 11.76
CA LEU A 92 6.63 5.15 10.49
C LEU A 92 5.20 5.67 10.41
N THR A 93 4.85 6.33 9.30
CA THR A 93 3.51 6.89 9.07
C THR A 93 2.90 6.28 7.81
N LEU A 94 1.59 6.01 7.86
CA LEU A 94 0.81 5.67 6.67
C LEU A 94 0.13 6.95 6.19
N ASP A 95 0.35 7.32 4.93
CA ASP A 95 -0.27 8.51 4.33
C ASP A 95 -1.70 8.18 3.87
N GLU A 96 -2.50 9.23 3.67
CA GLU A 96 -3.76 9.09 2.94
C GLU A 96 -3.48 8.64 1.50
N LEU A 97 -4.39 7.85 0.94
CA LEU A 97 -4.26 7.22 -0.38
C LEU A 97 -3.77 8.21 -1.45
N ARG A 98 -2.81 7.79 -2.29
CA ARG A 98 -2.19 8.63 -3.34
C ARG A 98 -3.18 9.25 -4.34
N VAL A 99 -4.37 8.68 -4.49
CA VAL A 99 -5.42 9.20 -5.38
C VAL A 99 -6.53 9.82 -4.53
N PRO A 100 -6.63 11.17 -4.46
CA PRO A 100 -7.61 11.84 -3.60
C PRO A 100 -9.06 11.48 -3.92
N ALA A 101 -9.38 11.25 -5.21
CA ALA A 101 -10.72 10.83 -5.65
C ALA A 101 -11.14 9.45 -5.14
N LEU A 102 -10.17 8.66 -4.67
CA LEU A 102 -10.38 7.33 -4.10
C LEU A 102 -10.35 7.36 -2.56
N SER A 103 -10.01 8.50 -1.94
CA SER A 103 -9.96 8.61 -0.48
C SER A 103 -11.33 8.37 0.17
N GLY A 104 -11.36 7.61 1.27
CA GLY A 104 -12.57 7.36 2.07
C GLY A 104 -13.50 6.22 1.62
N ILE A 105 -13.30 5.64 0.43
CA ILE A 105 -14.17 4.55 -0.09
C ILE A 105 -13.88 3.23 0.65
N ALA A 106 -12.62 2.86 0.85
CA ALA A 106 -12.22 1.68 1.64
C ALA A 106 -12.19 1.94 3.17
N ALA A 107 -12.40 3.18 3.63
CA ALA A 107 -12.44 3.50 5.06
C ALA A 107 -13.66 2.86 5.79
N HIS A 108 -14.60 2.30 5.03
CA HIS A 108 -15.78 1.59 5.55
C HIS A 108 -15.62 0.06 5.58
N GLN A 109 -14.44 -0.49 5.28
CA GLN A 109 -14.19 -1.92 5.45
C GLN A 109 -13.97 -2.25 6.94
N VAL A 110 -15.04 -2.83 7.51
CA VAL A 110 -15.16 -3.66 8.72
C VAL A 110 -13.94 -3.76 9.62
N HIS A 111 -14.10 -3.20 10.82
CA HIS A 111 -13.31 -3.47 12.03
C HIS A 111 -12.94 -4.94 12.20
N GLY A 112 -11.64 -5.23 12.38
CA GLY A 112 -11.20 -6.52 12.91
C GLY A 112 -9.73 -6.86 12.67
N GLU A 113 -9.08 -6.28 11.66
CA GLU A 113 -7.67 -6.54 11.39
C GLU A 113 -6.79 -5.46 12.01
N ALA A 114 -5.70 -5.89 12.64
CA ALA A 114 -4.74 -5.01 13.28
C ALA A 114 -4.28 -3.94 12.29
N GLU A 115 -4.54 -2.67 12.60
CA GLU A 115 -3.81 -1.55 12.01
C GLU A 115 -2.36 -1.65 12.50
N LEU A 116 -1.58 -2.52 11.85
CA LEU A 116 -0.17 -2.67 12.15
C LEU A 116 0.58 -1.43 11.63
N PHE A 117 1.26 -0.79 12.57
CA PHE A 117 2.47 0.01 12.40
C PHE A 117 3.64 -0.82 12.92
#